data_AF-A0A4Q3XZT2-F1
#
_entry.id   AF-A0A4Q3XZT2-F1
#
_cell.length_a   1.000
_cell.length_b   1.000
_cell.length_c   1.000
_cell.angle_alpha   90.00
_cell.angle_beta   90.00
_cell.angle_gamma   90.00
#
_symmetry.space_group_name_H-M   'P 1'
#
loop_
_entity.id
_entity.type
_entity.pdbx_description
1 polymer ?
#
loop_
_entity_poly.entity_id
_entity_poly.type
_entity_poly.pdbx_seq_one_letter_code
_entity_poly.pdbx_strand_id
1 'polypeptide(L)'
;MQAPTRPVPIPQRERQSPTAKTSDAVTIAKITADGNVRIAEITATSVADRYNSEMLGRLGAGLAWPIAVVIVVWVLSGPLKNLLNKLSDFKGFGFEATFERKLENLAEQVAQSGQASESTGPFNPTQNAEPTAEEAEQAAQEQSIEGDFQPSTPVPQDLGDQGPPTLRGDLRHYYQEALRVESTMLIHDGWRNIERELQALGTRSGVPPTNSLQTSRRLLEYGVLDHDTYHQIMEARQLRNMVAHGDDTAVSRAQAGLYAQTARALAERLRFMLPAGSASGSGTL
;
A
#
# COMPACT_ATOMS: atom_id res chain seq x y z
N MET A 1 -6.28 -53.09 -92.52
CA MET A 1 -7.39 -53.07 -91.56
C MET A 1 -6.97 -52.23 -90.36
N GLN A 2 -7.33 -50.93 -90.36
CA GLN A 2 -7.04 -50.00 -89.28
C GLN A 2 -8.30 -49.85 -88.41
N ALA A 3 -8.15 -50.03 -87.10
CA ALA A 3 -9.23 -49.93 -86.13
C ALA A 3 -9.52 -48.45 -85.77
N PRO A 4 -10.79 -48.08 -85.52
CA PRO A 4 -11.18 -46.70 -85.26
C PRO A 4 -10.80 -46.24 -83.85
N THR A 5 -10.10 -45.11 -83.77
CA THR A 5 -9.76 -44.40 -82.54
C THR A 5 -11.01 -43.78 -81.91
N ARG A 6 -11.27 -44.10 -80.64
CA ARG A 6 -12.35 -43.50 -79.84
C ARG A 6 -12.04 -42.04 -79.51
N PRO A 7 -13.02 -41.12 -79.57
CA PRO A 7 -12.83 -39.73 -79.21
C PRO A 7 -12.71 -39.57 -77.69
N VAL A 8 -11.70 -38.78 -77.28
CA VAL A 8 -11.44 -38.40 -75.89
C VAL A 8 -12.47 -37.35 -75.45
N PRO A 9 -13.15 -37.51 -74.29
CA PRO A 9 -14.09 -36.52 -73.80
C PRO A 9 -13.35 -35.26 -73.34
N ILE A 10 -13.71 -34.12 -73.93
CA ILE A 10 -13.21 -32.80 -73.56
C ILE A 10 -13.93 -32.39 -72.27
N PRO A 11 -13.23 -32.10 -71.17
CA PRO A 11 -13.87 -31.59 -69.96
C PRO A 11 -14.44 -30.20 -70.24
N GLN A 12 -15.75 -30.04 -70.02
CA GLN A 12 -16.41 -28.74 -70.12
C GLN A 12 -15.87 -27.82 -69.03
N ARG A 13 -15.09 -26.83 -69.46
CA ARG A 13 -14.60 -25.75 -68.61
C ARG A 13 -15.78 -24.82 -68.32
N GLU A 14 -16.40 -25.00 -67.15
CA GLU A 14 -17.38 -24.06 -66.60
C GLU A 14 -16.79 -22.65 -66.66
N ARG A 15 -17.41 -21.79 -67.47
CA ARG A 15 -17.13 -20.35 -67.47
C ARG A 15 -17.75 -19.77 -66.22
N GLN A 16 -16.96 -19.69 -65.15
CA GLN A 16 -17.29 -18.82 -64.02
C GLN A 16 -17.14 -17.36 -64.47
N SER A 17 -18.26 -16.65 -64.46
CA SER A 17 -18.32 -15.20 -64.68
C SER A 17 -17.53 -14.47 -63.60
N PRO A 18 -16.66 -13.50 -63.94
CA PRO A 18 -15.95 -12.71 -62.95
C PRO A 18 -16.90 -11.66 -62.37
N THR A 19 -17.58 -11.98 -61.27
CA THR A 19 -18.18 -10.93 -60.44
C THR A 19 -17.06 -10.25 -59.66
N ALA A 20 -16.61 -9.11 -60.19
CA ALA A 20 -15.73 -8.20 -59.49
C ALA A 20 -16.42 -7.71 -58.20
N LYS A 21 -15.99 -8.26 -57.06
CA LYS A 21 -16.00 -7.55 -55.78
C LYS A 21 -14.56 -7.50 -55.32
N THR A 22 -13.96 -6.33 -55.52
CA THR A 22 -12.68 -5.94 -54.92
C THR A 22 -12.89 -5.93 -53.40
N SER A 23 -12.59 -7.06 -52.76
CA SER A 23 -12.36 -7.09 -51.31
C SER A 23 -10.90 -6.75 -51.10
N ASP A 24 -10.67 -5.69 -50.35
CA ASP A 24 -9.37 -5.29 -49.81
C ASP A 24 -8.82 -6.41 -48.89
N ALA A 25 -8.29 -7.47 -49.49
CA ALA A 25 -7.59 -8.52 -48.79
C ALA A 25 -6.17 -8.01 -48.51
N VAL A 26 -5.93 -7.58 -47.27
CA VAL A 26 -4.59 -7.23 -46.81
C VAL A 26 -3.84 -8.52 -46.50
N THR A 27 -2.92 -8.91 -47.39
CA THR A 27 -2.04 -10.04 -47.16
C THR A 27 -0.91 -9.63 -46.20
N ILE A 28 -0.95 -10.15 -44.97
CA ILE A 28 0.13 -9.92 -43.99
C ILE A 28 1.00 -11.18 -43.94
N ALA A 29 2.25 -11.05 -44.37
CA ALA A 29 3.25 -12.11 -44.21
C ALA A 29 3.73 -12.13 -42.76
N LYS A 30 3.55 -13.26 -42.08
CA LYS A 30 4.11 -13.47 -40.73
C LYS A 30 5.33 -14.38 -40.84
N ILE A 31 6.47 -13.88 -40.37
CA ILE A 31 7.70 -14.65 -40.25
C ILE A 31 7.62 -15.40 -38.91
N THR A 32 7.58 -16.73 -38.96
CA THR A 32 7.64 -17.55 -37.75
C THR A 32 9.08 -17.62 -37.22
N ALA A 33 9.25 -17.97 -35.94
CA ALA A 33 10.55 -17.96 -35.26
C ALA A 33 11.59 -18.92 -35.88
N ASP A 34 11.14 -19.86 -36.70
CA ASP A 34 11.96 -20.79 -37.50
C ASP A 34 12.41 -20.18 -38.86
N GLY A 35 12.09 -18.92 -39.14
CA GLY A 35 12.46 -18.22 -40.36
C GLY A 35 11.56 -18.51 -41.56
N ASN A 36 10.53 -19.35 -41.42
CA ASN A 36 9.60 -19.63 -42.51
C ASN A 36 8.57 -18.51 -42.66
N VAL A 37 8.32 -18.11 -43.91
CA VAL A 37 7.26 -17.15 -44.23
C VAL A 37 5.98 -17.92 -44.48
N ARG A 38 5.00 -17.76 -43.59
CA ARG A 38 3.64 -18.28 -43.82
C ARG A 38 2.73 -17.11 -44.20
N ILE A 39 2.17 -17.21 -45.40
CA ILE A 39 1.17 -16.27 -45.89
C ILE A 39 -0.19 -16.75 -45.39
N ALA A 40 -0.81 -16.01 -44.47
CA ALA A 40 -2.16 -16.28 -44.01
C ALA A 40 -3.11 -15.27 -44.68
N GLU A 41 -4.07 -15.75 -45.46
CA GLU A 41 -5.20 -14.92 -45.90
C GLU A 41 -6.14 -14.70 -44.72
N ILE A 42 -6.11 -13.51 -44.14
CA ILE A 42 -7.04 -13.11 -43.09
C ILE A 42 -8.25 -12.49 -43.78
N THR A 43 -9.36 -13.21 -43.81
CA THR A 43 -10.62 -12.71 -44.35
C THR A 43 -11.17 -11.61 -43.42
N ALA A 44 -11.53 -10.45 -43.98
CA ALA A 44 -11.91 -9.24 -43.22
C ALA A 44 -13.08 -9.44 -42.23
N THR A 45 -13.91 -10.46 -42.42
CA THR A 45 -14.98 -10.85 -41.49
C THR A 45 -14.49 -11.34 -40.13
N SER A 46 -13.23 -11.80 -40.00
CA SER A 46 -12.67 -12.29 -38.73
C SER A 46 -12.22 -11.18 -37.77
N VAL A 47 -12.06 -9.95 -38.25
CA VAL A 47 -11.50 -8.84 -37.44
C VAL A 47 -12.61 -8.07 -36.73
N ALA A 48 -13.75 -7.86 -37.38
CA ALA A 48 -14.88 -7.14 -36.79
C ALA A 48 -15.48 -7.84 -35.56
N ASP A 49 -15.55 -9.18 -35.55
CA ASP A 49 -16.11 -9.94 -34.42
C ASP A 49 -15.24 -9.92 -33.15
N ARG A 50 -13.93 -9.68 -33.28
CA ARG A 50 -13.03 -9.58 -32.10
C ARG A 50 -13.08 -8.22 -31.41
N TYR A 51 -13.38 -7.14 -32.14
CA TYR A 51 -13.45 -5.81 -31.54
C TYR A 51 -14.73 -5.59 -30.70
N ASN A 52 -15.84 -6.22 -31.06
CA ASN A 52 -17.12 -6.00 -30.38
C ASN A 52 -17.20 -6.62 -28.97
N SER A 53 -16.55 -7.77 -28.73
CA SER A 53 -16.58 -8.40 -27.40
C SER A 53 -15.61 -7.76 -26.40
N GLU A 54 -14.45 -7.29 -26.85
CA GLU A 54 -13.47 -6.62 -25.97
C GLU A 54 -13.87 -5.19 -25.60
N MET A 55 -14.52 -4.44 -26.50
CA MET A 55 -15.02 -3.09 -26.19
C MET A 55 -16.21 -3.10 -25.22
N LEU A 56 -17.16 -4.03 -25.36
CA LEU A 56 -18.29 -4.15 -24.42
C LEU A 56 -17.83 -4.56 -23.01
N GLY A 57 -16.83 -5.45 -22.90
CA GLY A 57 -16.28 -5.86 -21.60
C GLY A 57 -15.60 -4.73 -20.83
N ARG A 58 -14.92 -3.82 -21.53
CA ARG A 58 -14.20 -2.70 -20.90
C ARG A 58 -15.09 -1.51 -20.58
N LEU A 59 -16.11 -1.24 -21.39
CA LEU A 59 -17.08 -0.17 -21.10
C LEU A 59 -18.09 -0.58 -20.02
N GLY A 60 -18.46 -1.86 -19.94
CA GLY A 60 -19.36 -2.37 -18.89
C GLY A 60 -18.74 -2.36 -17.48
N ALA A 61 -17.47 -2.72 -17.34
CA ALA A 61 -16.81 -2.83 -16.03
C ALA A 61 -16.56 -1.47 -15.37
N GLY A 62 -16.30 -0.41 -16.14
CA GLY A 62 -16.04 0.93 -15.60
C GLY A 62 -17.29 1.69 -15.17
N LEU A 63 -18.44 1.46 -15.81
CA LEU A 63 -19.70 2.15 -15.54
C LEU A 63 -20.58 1.46 -14.49
N ALA A 64 -20.37 0.16 -14.25
CA ALA A 64 -21.14 -0.59 -13.26
C ALA A 64 -20.97 -0.02 -11.83
N TRP A 65 -19.76 0.40 -11.47
CA TRP A 65 -19.47 0.93 -10.14
C TRP A 65 -20.17 2.28 -9.87
N PRO A 66 -20.06 3.31 -10.72
CA PRO A 66 -20.82 4.56 -10.55
C PRO A 66 -22.34 4.35 -10.45
N ILE A 67 -22.91 3.47 -11.27
CA ILE A 67 -24.34 3.15 -11.22
C ILE A 67 -24.70 2.48 -9.89
N ALA A 68 -23.88 1.54 -9.41
CA ALA A 68 -24.07 0.91 -8.10
C ALA A 68 -24.02 1.94 -6.97
N VAL A 69 -23.09 2.90 -7.00
CA VAL A 69 -23.02 4.00 -6.02
C VAL A 69 -24.30 4.82 -6.03
N VAL A 70 -24.82 5.20 -7.21
CA VAL A 70 -26.07 5.96 -7.33
C VAL A 70 -27.25 5.17 -6.76
N ILE A 71 -27.34 3.87 -7.05
CA ILE A 71 -28.40 2.99 -6.52
C ILE A 71 -28.31 2.89 -4.99
N VAL A 72 -27.11 2.68 -4.44
CA VAL A 72 -26.89 2.60 -2.99
C VAL A 72 -27.28 3.90 -2.30
N VAL A 73 -26.84 5.06 -2.82
CA VAL A 73 -27.22 6.37 -2.30
C VAL A 73 -28.73 6.58 -2.37
N TRP A 74 -29.37 6.16 -3.47
CA TRP A 74 -30.81 6.28 -3.65
C TRP A 74 -31.60 5.41 -2.65
N VAL A 75 -31.23 4.15 -2.47
CA VAL A 75 -31.85 3.22 -1.51
C VAL A 75 -31.64 3.69 -0.06
N LEU A 76 -30.45 4.18 0.26
CA LEU A 76 -30.11 4.64 1.61
C LEU A 76 -30.57 6.07 1.91
N SER A 77 -31.00 6.84 0.91
CA SER A 77 -31.43 8.23 1.11
C SER A 77 -32.62 8.38 2.06
N GLY A 78 -33.54 7.41 2.09
CA GLY A 78 -34.66 7.39 3.05
C GLY A 78 -34.20 7.17 4.49
N PRO A 79 -33.48 6.06 4.78
CA PRO A 79 -32.88 5.82 6.09
C PRO A 79 -31.94 6.93 6.56
N LEU A 80 -31.10 7.49 5.68
CA LEU A 80 -30.20 8.59 6.03
C LEU A 80 -30.95 9.83 6.46
N LYS A 81 -32.06 10.20 5.82
CA LYS A 81 -32.87 11.35 6.24
C LYS A 81 -33.49 11.14 7.63
N ASN A 82 -33.92 9.91 7.93
CA ASN A 82 -34.44 9.57 9.27
C ASN A 82 -33.34 9.58 10.34
N LEU A 83 -32.11 9.22 9.99
CA LEU A 83 -30.95 9.32 10.90
C LEU A 83 -30.49 10.77 11.05
N LEU A 84 -30.42 11.55 9.97
CA LEU A 84 -30.04 12.97 10.01
C LEU A 84 -31.03 13.80 10.82
N ASN A 85 -32.34 13.54 10.68
CA ASN A 85 -33.35 14.21 11.50
C ASN A 85 -33.33 13.77 12.97
N LYS A 86 -32.73 12.63 13.30
CA LYS A 86 -32.42 12.24 14.69
C LYS A 86 -31.12 12.86 15.18
N LEU A 87 -30.18 13.16 14.28
CA LEU A 87 -28.93 13.86 14.53
C LEU A 87 -29.10 15.39 14.55
N SER A 88 -30.21 15.96 14.08
CA SER A 88 -30.45 17.40 14.15
C SER A 88 -30.72 17.90 15.59
N ASP A 89 -31.05 17.00 16.51
CA ASP A 89 -31.05 17.28 17.96
C ASP A 89 -29.68 17.03 18.61
N PHE A 90 -28.63 16.78 17.82
CA PHE A 90 -27.26 16.83 18.31
C PHE A 90 -26.84 18.29 18.50
N LYS A 91 -27.39 18.91 19.54
CA LYS A 91 -27.00 20.20 20.10
C LYS A 91 -25.63 20.05 20.75
N GLY A 92 -24.63 19.90 19.90
CA GLY A 92 -23.27 19.57 20.27
C GLY A 92 -22.35 19.77 19.09
N PHE A 93 -22.26 21.00 18.59
CA PHE A 93 -21.09 21.44 17.84
C PHE A 93 -20.63 22.81 18.35
N GLY A 94 -20.26 22.78 19.63
CA GLY A 94 -19.19 23.55 20.25
C GLY A 94 -18.15 22.55 20.78
N PHE A 95 -17.68 21.65 19.89
CA PHE A 95 -16.78 20.54 20.17
C PHE A 95 -15.36 21.04 20.48
N GLU A 96 -15.18 21.68 21.63
CA GLU A 96 -13.85 21.84 22.24
C GLU A 96 -13.93 22.03 23.77
N ALA A 97 -15.05 22.54 24.32
CA ALA A 97 -15.15 22.81 25.76
C ALA A 97 -15.85 21.73 26.62
N THR A 98 -16.50 20.72 26.04
CA THR A 98 -17.33 19.74 26.81
C THR A 98 -16.72 18.36 27.00
N PHE A 99 -15.60 18.03 26.34
CA PHE A 99 -14.93 16.75 26.56
C PHE A 99 -14.20 16.73 27.90
N GLU A 100 -13.66 17.87 28.32
CA GLU A 100 -12.98 18.04 29.62
C GLU A 100 -13.94 17.85 30.79
N ARG A 101 -15.13 18.48 30.75
CA ARG A 101 -16.15 18.27 31.80
C ARG A 101 -16.72 16.86 31.83
N LYS A 102 -16.77 16.15 30.70
CA LYS A 102 -17.25 14.75 30.69
C LYS A 102 -16.20 13.78 31.22
N LEU A 103 -14.91 14.06 31.05
CA LEU A 103 -13.82 13.32 31.68
C LEU A 103 -13.79 13.56 33.19
N GLU A 104 -14.06 14.78 33.66
CA GLU A 104 -14.10 15.10 35.09
C GLU A 104 -15.31 14.45 35.79
N ASN A 105 -16.48 14.45 35.15
CA ASN A 105 -17.64 13.70 35.66
C ASN A 105 -17.44 12.18 35.61
N LEU A 106 -16.70 11.65 34.62
CA LEU A 106 -16.33 10.23 34.58
C LEU A 106 -15.30 9.88 35.66
N ALA A 107 -14.34 10.78 35.94
CA ALA A 107 -13.40 10.63 37.04
C ALA A 107 -14.11 10.66 38.41
N GLU A 108 -15.08 11.56 38.59
CA GLU A 108 -15.93 11.59 39.79
C GLU A 108 -16.84 10.37 39.89
N GLN A 109 -17.38 9.87 38.77
CA GLN A 109 -18.24 8.69 38.75
C GLN A 109 -17.43 7.40 38.98
N VAL A 110 -16.16 7.35 38.57
CA VAL A 110 -15.23 6.27 38.92
C VAL A 110 -14.78 6.39 40.39
N ALA A 111 -14.61 7.60 40.92
CA ALA A 111 -14.33 7.82 42.34
C ALA A 111 -15.53 7.44 43.24
N GLN A 112 -16.76 7.67 42.79
CA GLN A 112 -17.99 7.28 43.50
C GLN A 112 -18.34 5.79 43.33
N SER A 113 -17.94 5.17 42.21
CA SER A 113 -18.12 3.72 41.98
C SER A 113 -17.03 2.86 42.65
N GLY A 114 -15.99 3.49 43.21
CA GLY A 114 -14.86 2.81 43.86
C GLY A 114 -15.09 2.36 45.31
N GLN A 115 -16.29 2.51 45.89
CA GLN A 115 -16.56 2.17 47.30
C GLN A 115 -17.30 0.83 47.54
N ALA A 116 -17.32 -0.09 46.58
CA ALA A 116 -17.85 -1.43 46.82
C ALA A 116 -17.00 -2.52 46.18
N SER A 117 -15.71 -2.57 46.52
CA SER A 117 -14.95 -3.84 46.54
C SER A 117 -13.64 -3.67 47.30
N GLU A 118 -13.77 -3.50 48.61
CA GLU A 118 -12.67 -3.69 49.56
C GLU A 118 -12.61 -5.21 49.87
N SER A 119 -11.84 -5.95 49.08
CA SER A 119 -11.25 -7.23 49.52
C SER A 119 -9.76 -7.01 49.64
N THR A 120 -9.33 -7.06 50.89
CA THR A 120 -8.04 -6.66 51.45
C THR A 120 -6.91 -7.61 51.06
N GLY A 121 -5.84 -7.04 50.52
CA GLY A 121 -4.50 -7.63 50.52
C GLY A 121 -3.47 -6.49 50.65
N PRO A 122 -2.55 -6.53 51.63
CA PRO A 122 -1.69 -5.39 51.93
C PRO A 122 -0.56 -5.32 50.89
N PHE A 123 -0.66 -4.40 49.94
CA PHE A 123 0.48 -4.02 49.11
C PHE A 123 0.94 -2.63 49.53
N ASN A 124 2.18 -2.60 50.02
CA ASN A 124 2.88 -1.45 50.54
C ASN A 124 3.73 -0.84 49.41
N PRO A 125 3.44 0.37 48.88
CA PRO A 125 4.30 1.03 47.91
C PRO A 125 5.01 2.18 48.61
N THR A 126 6.06 1.86 49.36
CA THR A 126 7.13 2.83 49.61
C THR A 126 8.42 2.04 49.69
N GLN A 127 9.08 1.91 48.53
CA GLN A 127 10.53 1.88 48.49
C GLN A 127 10.97 2.39 47.13
N ASN A 128 11.58 3.58 47.18
CA ASN A 128 12.52 4.04 46.17
C ASN A 128 13.52 2.90 45.92
N ALA A 129 13.48 2.30 44.73
CA ALA A 129 14.59 1.52 44.24
C ALA A 129 15.63 2.51 43.73
N GLU A 130 16.67 2.73 44.54
CA GLU A 130 17.97 3.12 44.01
C GLU A 130 18.35 2.15 42.88
N PRO A 131 18.91 2.64 41.76
CA PRO A 131 19.44 1.78 40.73
C PRO A 131 20.56 0.95 41.36
N THR A 132 20.33 -0.37 41.43
CA THR A 132 21.31 -1.30 41.98
C THR A 132 22.52 -1.30 41.04
N ALA A 133 23.72 -1.25 41.60
CA ALA A 133 24.99 -1.16 40.86
C ALA A 133 25.20 -2.27 39.81
N GLU A 134 24.38 -3.32 39.82
CA GLU A 134 24.38 -4.41 38.85
C GLU A 134 23.70 -4.05 37.51
N GLU A 135 22.73 -3.13 37.48
CA GLU A 135 22.10 -2.68 36.22
C GLU A 135 22.97 -1.68 35.43
N ALA A 136 23.91 -1.01 36.11
CA ALA A 136 24.91 -0.16 35.46
C ALA A 136 26.04 -0.97 34.80
N GLU A 137 26.33 -2.19 35.27
CA GLU A 137 27.32 -3.08 34.65
C GLU A 137 26.79 -3.77 33.39
N GLN A 138 25.49 -4.02 33.28
CA GLN A 138 24.90 -4.63 32.08
C GLN A 138 24.80 -3.64 30.91
N ALA A 139 24.58 -2.35 31.17
CA ALA A 139 24.59 -1.32 30.13
C ALA A 139 26.00 -1.02 29.58
N ALA A 140 27.07 -1.42 30.29
CA ALA A 140 28.45 -1.25 29.85
C ALA A 140 28.98 -2.45 29.02
N GLN A 141 28.31 -3.61 29.05
CA GLN A 141 28.74 -4.79 28.27
C GLN A 141 28.20 -4.84 26.83
N GLU A 142 27.22 -4.02 26.47
CA GLU A 142 26.71 -3.95 25.09
C GLU A 142 27.59 -3.12 24.14
N GLN A 143 28.65 -2.45 24.63
CA GLN A 143 29.58 -1.66 23.79
C GLN A 143 30.89 -2.37 23.40
N SER A 144 31.02 -3.68 23.66
CA SER A 144 32.26 -4.44 23.37
C SER A 144 32.08 -5.61 22.40
N ILE A 145 31.12 -5.54 21.48
CA ILE A 145 31.03 -6.48 20.34
C ILE A 145 31.64 -5.81 19.08
N GLU A 146 32.91 -5.41 19.19
CA GLU A 146 33.84 -5.33 18.05
C GLU A 146 34.69 -6.61 18.09
N GLY A 147 34.03 -7.75 17.91
CA GLY A 147 34.67 -9.05 17.79
C GLY A 147 34.47 -9.57 16.37
N ASP A 148 35.58 -9.87 15.71
CA ASP A 148 35.70 -10.53 14.40
C ASP A 148 34.42 -11.23 13.92
N PHE A 149 33.70 -10.58 13.01
CA PHE A 149 32.66 -11.22 12.24
C PHE A 149 33.33 -12.15 11.21
N GLN A 150 33.81 -13.30 11.68
CA GLN A 150 33.99 -14.45 10.80
C GLN A 150 32.58 -14.98 10.47
N PRO A 151 32.16 -15.01 9.20
CA PRO A 151 30.88 -15.58 8.81
C PRO A 151 30.95 -17.10 8.93
N SER A 152 30.88 -17.60 10.16
CA SER A 152 30.74 -19.01 10.49
C SER A 152 29.27 -19.35 10.64
N THR A 153 28.47 -19.08 9.61
CA THR A 153 27.29 -19.91 9.41
C THR A 153 27.80 -21.24 8.86
N PRO A 154 27.74 -22.35 9.61
CA PRO A 154 28.02 -23.65 9.04
C PRO A 154 27.02 -23.85 7.91
N VAL A 155 27.52 -23.87 6.67
CA VAL A 155 26.76 -24.42 5.54
C VAL A 155 26.35 -25.83 6.00
N PRO A 156 25.04 -26.15 6.09
CA PRO A 156 24.61 -27.50 6.44
C PRO A 156 25.16 -28.46 5.38
N GLN A 157 26.26 -29.14 5.71
CA GLN A 157 26.91 -30.11 4.83
C GLN A 157 26.26 -31.49 4.91
N ASP A 158 25.20 -31.64 5.71
CA ASP A 158 24.39 -32.85 5.74
C ASP A 158 23.14 -32.70 4.86
N LEU A 159 23.39 -32.69 3.55
CA LEU A 159 22.39 -32.99 2.51
C LEU A 159 22.57 -34.44 2.06
N GLY A 160 22.61 -35.35 3.03
CA GLY A 160 22.52 -36.78 2.80
C GLY A 160 21.11 -37.16 2.33
N ASP A 161 21.00 -37.54 1.05
CA ASP A 161 20.03 -38.50 0.50
C ASP A 161 18.52 -38.27 0.72
N GLN A 162 18.11 -37.08 1.17
CA GLN A 162 16.74 -36.62 1.01
C GLN A 162 16.59 -36.23 -0.46
N GLY A 163 16.00 -37.12 -1.27
CA GLY A 163 15.63 -36.84 -2.65
C GLY A 163 14.97 -35.45 -2.76
N PRO A 164 15.09 -34.76 -3.91
CA PRO A 164 14.78 -33.34 -4.04
C PRO A 164 13.44 -33.07 -3.36
N PRO A 165 13.39 -32.22 -2.30
CA PRO A 165 12.14 -31.89 -1.63
C PRO A 165 11.17 -31.53 -2.73
N THR A 166 10.02 -32.22 -2.78
CA THR A 166 9.10 -32.15 -3.91
C THR A 166 8.88 -30.69 -4.31
N LEU A 167 9.59 -30.28 -5.37
CA LEU A 167 10.09 -28.90 -5.57
C LEU A 167 8.98 -27.86 -5.79
N ARG A 168 7.71 -28.28 -5.85
CA ARG A 168 6.57 -27.42 -6.20
C ARG A 168 5.87 -26.78 -5.01
N GLY A 169 5.95 -27.37 -3.81
CA GLY A 169 5.32 -26.81 -2.60
C GLY A 169 6.18 -25.74 -1.94
N ASP A 170 7.45 -26.07 -1.70
CA ASP A 170 8.32 -25.27 -0.81
C ASP A 170 8.82 -23.96 -1.43
N LEU A 171 8.96 -23.89 -2.76
CA LEU A 171 9.39 -22.67 -3.45
C LEU A 171 8.42 -21.51 -3.29
N ARG A 172 7.11 -21.79 -3.15
CA ARG A 172 6.10 -20.72 -2.97
C ARG A 172 6.22 -20.07 -1.60
N HIS A 173 6.45 -20.86 -0.55
CA HIS A 173 6.63 -20.35 0.81
C HIS A 173 7.90 -19.51 0.91
N TYR A 174 9.01 -19.99 0.34
CA TYR A 174 10.26 -19.23 0.29
C TYR A 174 10.10 -17.89 -0.44
N TYR A 175 9.43 -17.89 -1.60
CA TYR A 175 9.22 -16.67 -2.38
C TYR A 175 8.28 -15.68 -1.65
N GLN A 176 7.23 -16.18 -1.00
CA GLN A 176 6.33 -15.33 -0.19
C GLN A 176 7.06 -14.71 1.00
N GLU A 177 7.93 -15.47 1.65
CA GLU A 177 8.71 -14.97 2.78
C GLU A 177 9.75 -13.93 2.34
N ALA A 178 10.45 -14.16 1.23
CA ALA A 178 11.37 -13.17 0.66
C ALA A 178 10.66 -11.86 0.28
N LEU A 179 9.45 -11.95 -0.31
CA LEU A 179 8.63 -10.78 -0.64
C LEU A 179 8.13 -10.01 0.59
N ARG A 180 7.84 -10.73 1.68
CA ARG A 180 7.45 -10.13 2.96
C ARG A 180 8.59 -9.33 3.56
N VAL A 181 9.76 -9.95 3.67
CA VAL A 181 10.98 -9.30 4.16
C VAL A 181 11.28 -8.03 3.36
N GLU A 182 11.16 -8.07 2.03
CA GLU A 182 11.36 -6.90 1.17
C GLU A 182 10.34 -5.78 1.45
N SER A 183 9.05 -6.13 1.60
CA SER A 183 7.97 -5.14 1.79
C SER A 183 8.07 -4.44 3.14
N THR A 184 8.33 -5.20 4.20
CA THR A 184 8.53 -4.68 5.57
C THR A 184 9.74 -3.74 5.61
N MET A 185 10.86 -4.13 4.97
CA MET A 185 12.07 -3.30 4.90
C MET A 185 11.82 -1.95 4.23
N LEU A 186 11.12 -1.93 3.08
CA LEU A 186 10.78 -0.70 2.35
C LEU A 186 9.96 0.28 3.20
N ILE A 187 9.04 -0.23 4.02
CA ILE A 187 8.19 0.59 4.88
C ILE A 187 8.99 1.15 6.06
N HIS A 188 9.83 0.34 6.68
CA HIS A 188 10.73 0.81 7.75
C HIS A 188 11.72 1.88 7.27
N ASP A 189 12.34 1.68 6.11
CA ASP A 189 13.29 2.65 5.54
C ASP A 189 12.60 3.94 5.09
N GLY A 190 11.39 3.85 4.53
CA GLY A 190 10.57 5.01 4.22
C GLY A 190 10.27 5.84 5.47
N TRP A 191 9.80 5.20 6.54
CA TRP A 191 9.49 5.86 7.81
C TRP A 191 10.73 6.50 8.45
N ARG A 192 11.87 5.80 8.47
CA ARG A 192 13.14 6.32 9.03
C ARG A 192 13.57 7.62 8.35
N ASN A 193 13.37 7.76 7.04
CA ASN A 193 13.67 8.99 6.33
C ASN A 193 12.75 10.14 6.76
N ILE A 194 11.45 9.89 6.95
CA ILE A 194 10.50 10.89 7.47
C ILE A 194 10.93 11.35 8.87
N GLU A 195 11.24 10.42 9.78
CA GLU A 195 11.63 10.77 11.14
C GLU A 195 12.90 11.63 11.20
N ARG A 196 13.91 11.29 10.39
CA ARG A 196 15.14 12.08 10.30
C ARG A 196 14.86 13.52 9.87
N GLU A 197 14.10 13.70 8.78
CA GLU A 197 13.81 15.05 8.27
C GLU A 197 12.87 15.82 9.20
N LEU A 198 11.94 15.13 9.87
CA LEU A 198 11.04 15.72 10.86
C LEU A 198 11.80 16.22 12.10
N GLN A 199 12.75 15.44 12.61
CA GLN A 199 13.63 15.85 13.70
C GLN A 199 14.49 17.04 13.28
N ALA A 200 15.09 16.99 12.09
CA ALA A 200 15.87 18.09 11.55
C ALA A 200 15.03 19.37 11.42
N LEU A 201 13.78 19.27 10.95
CA LEU A 201 12.85 20.39 10.87
C LEU A 201 12.50 20.93 12.26
N GLY A 202 12.30 20.04 13.25
CA GLY A 202 12.14 20.39 14.66
C GLY A 202 13.29 21.26 15.17
N THR A 203 14.53 20.77 15.01
CA THR A 203 15.74 21.50 15.41
C THR A 203 15.86 22.85 14.71
N ARG A 204 15.64 22.93 13.39
CA ARG A 204 15.67 24.19 12.64
C ARG A 204 14.59 25.19 13.08
N SER A 205 13.50 24.69 13.64
CA SER A 205 12.36 25.52 14.10
C SER A 205 12.42 25.84 15.59
N GLY A 206 13.48 25.45 16.29
CA GLY A 206 13.60 25.65 17.74
C GLY A 206 12.68 24.75 18.57
N VAL A 207 12.08 23.72 17.97
CA VAL A 207 11.30 22.72 18.68
C VAL A 207 12.26 21.69 19.27
N PRO A 208 12.28 21.48 20.61
CA PRO A 208 13.19 20.53 21.21
C PRO A 208 12.93 19.11 20.70
N PRO A 209 13.98 18.30 20.45
CA PRO A 209 13.83 16.96 19.92
C PRO A 209 13.05 16.11 20.92
N THR A 210 11.96 15.51 20.46
CA THR A 210 11.14 14.57 21.22
C THR A 210 10.83 13.36 20.34
N ASN A 211 9.92 12.49 20.74
CA ASN A 211 9.45 11.45 19.82
C ASN A 211 8.83 12.08 18.55
N SER A 212 8.81 11.33 17.44
CA SER A 212 8.36 11.83 16.13
C SER A 212 6.93 12.37 16.17
N LEU A 213 6.03 11.74 16.94
CA LEU A 213 4.66 12.19 17.11
C LEU A 213 4.57 13.56 17.79
N GLN A 214 5.21 13.74 18.94
CA GLN A 214 5.23 15.01 19.68
C GLN A 214 5.91 16.12 18.86
N THR A 215 6.98 15.77 18.13
CA THR A 215 7.67 16.72 17.24
C THR A 215 6.73 17.19 16.12
N SER A 216 6.04 16.28 15.43
CA SER A 216 5.07 16.65 14.37
C SER A 216 3.91 17.50 14.91
N ARG A 217 3.36 17.15 16.07
CA ARG A 217 2.27 17.90 16.70
C ARG A 217 2.69 19.31 17.07
N ARG A 218 3.86 19.46 17.71
CA ARG A 218 4.40 20.79 18.04
C ARG A 218 4.65 21.61 16.79
N LEU A 219 5.26 21.03 15.76
CA LEU A 219 5.50 21.73 14.49
C LEU A 219 4.20 22.21 13.83
N LEU A 220 3.10 21.46 13.96
CA LEU A 220 1.76 21.89 13.55
C LEU A 220 1.25 23.06 14.42
N GLU A 221 1.38 22.95 15.74
CA GLU A 221 0.99 24.01 16.70
C GLU A 221 1.75 25.32 16.47
N TYR A 222 3.03 25.25 16.08
CA TYR A 222 3.86 26.40 15.68
C TYR A 222 3.58 26.91 14.26
N GLY A 223 2.69 26.25 13.50
CA GLY A 223 2.38 26.62 12.11
C GLY A 223 3.51 26.35 11.11
N VAL A 224 4.51 25.54 11.48
CA VAL A 224 5.59 25.12 10.57
C VAL A 224 5.12 23.99 9.65
N LEU A 225 4.31 23.07 10.18
CA LEU A 225 3.61 22.07 9.38
C LEU A 225 2.20 22.54 9.09
N ASP A 226 1.76 22.34 7.85
CA ASP A 226 0.35 22.42 7.49
C ASP A 226 -0.39 21.13 7.91
N HIS A 227 -1.73 21.22 7.98
CA HIS A 227 -2.58 20.11 8.42
C HIS A 227 -2.51 18.90 7.48
N ASP A 228 -2.35 19.11 6.16
CA ASP A 228 -2.30 18.02 5.18
C ASP A 228 -0.99 17.23 5.32
N THR A 229 0.14 17.92 5.49
CA THR A 229 1.44 17.30 5.74
C THR A 229 1.43 16.56 7.08
N TYR A 230 0.82 17.13 8.12
CA TYR A 230 0.66 16.42 9.40
C TYR A 230 -0.15 15.11 9.23
N HIS A 231 -1.27 15.16 8.50
CA HIS A 231 -2.08 13.97 8.22
C HIS A 231 -1.29 12.89 7.48
N GLN A 232 -0.52 13.26 6.46
CA GLN A 232 0.34 12.33 5.71
C GLN A 232 1.38 11.65 6.60
N ILE A 233 1.97 12.37 7.57
CA ILE A 233 2.89 11.79 8.55
C ILE A 233 2.14 10.78 9.45
N MET A 234 0.90 11.09 9.87
CA MET A 234 0.11 10.20 10.73
C MET A 234 -0.29 8.91 10.00
N GLU A 235 -0.73 9.00 8.75
CA GLU A 235 -1.01 7.84 7.90
C GLU A 235 0.25 6.98 7.71
N ALA A 236 1.39 7.62 7.44
CA ALA A 236 2.64 6.91 7.24
C ALA A 236 3.11 6.16 8.49
N ARG A 237 2.88 6.75 9.67
CA ARG A 237 3.12 6.13 10.98
C ARG A 237 2.20 4.95 11.21
N GLN A 238 0.91 5.10 10.90
CA GLN A 238 -0.08 4.04 11.09
C GLN A 238 0.26 2.82 10.26
N LEU A 239 0.66 3.00 8.99
CA LEU A 239 1.10 1.90 8.13
C LEU A 239 2.34 1.19 8.70
N ARG A 240 3.35 1.96 9.15
CA ARG A 240 4.55 1.38 9.78
C ARG A 240 4.19 0.57 11.03
N ASN A 241 3.27 1.06 11.86
CA ASN A 241 2.86 0.35 13.07
C ASN A 241 2.10 -0.94 12.74
N MET A 242 1.19 -0.91 11.76
CA MET A 242 0.49 -2.10 11.29
C MET A 242 1.47 -3.19 10.83
N VAL A 243 2.48 -2.81 10.07
CA VAL A 243 3.55 -3.71 9.62
C VAL A 243 4.37 -4.26 10.79
N ALA A 244 4.82 -3.37 11.68
CA ALA A 244 5.64 -3.76 12.83
C ALA A 244 4.93 -4.71 13.81
N HIS A 245 3.60 -4.67 13.87
CA HIS A 245 2.80 -5.55 14.73
C HIS A 245 2.44 -6.89 14.09
N GLY A 246 2.94 -7.18 12.88
CA GLY A 246 2.73 -8.47 12.22
C GLY A 246 1.40 -8.60 11.49
N ASP A 247 0.66 -7.51 11.30
CA ASP A 247 -0.50 -7.46 10.40
C ASP A 247 -0.06 -7.39 8.90
N ASP A 248 1.16 -7.88 8.62
CA ASP A 248 1.89 -7.85 7.34
C ASP A 248 1.18 -8.57 6.19
N THR A 249 0.18 -9.40 6.50
CA THR A 249 -0.63 -10.05 5.45
C THR A 249 -1.43 -9.05 4.59
N ALA A 250 -1.61 -7.81 5.07
CA ALA A 250 -2.39 -6.79 4.38
C ALA A 250 -1.61 -5.98 3.34
N VAL A 251 -0.27 -5.96 3.38
CA VAL A 251 0.52 -5.04 2.54
C VAL A 251 1.23 -5.77 1.41
N SER A 252 0.76 -5.55 0.18
CA SER A 252 1.40 -6.06 -1.02
C SER A 252 2.72 -5.33 -1.33
N ARG A 253 3.64 -5.99 -2.05
CA ARG A 253 4.89 -5.37 -2.54
C ARG A 253 4.64 -4.08 -3.34
N ALA A 254 3.57 -4.04 -4.13
CA ALA A 254 3.19 -2.84 -4.88
C ALA A 254 2.81 -1.67 -3.94
N GLN A 255 2.06 -1.96 -2.86
CA GLN A 255 1.72 -0.96 -1.84
C GLN A 255 2.95 -0.50 -1.05
N ALA A 256 3.85 -1.43 -0.69
CA ALA A 256 5.11 -1.07 -0.02
C ALA A 256 5.99 -0.18 -0.92
N GLY A 257 6.07 -0.48 -2.22
CA GLY A 257 6.77 0.35 -3.20
C GLY A 257 6.13 1.74 -3.35
N LEU A 258 4.81 1.83 -3.40
CA LEU A 258 4.09 3.11 -3.43
C LEU A 258 4.34 3.91 -2.14
N TYR A 259 4.28 3.26 -0.99
CA TYR A 259 4.60 3.88 0.29
C TYR A 259 6.01 4.46 0.31
N ALA A 260 7.01 3.71 -0.12
CA ALA A 260 8.40 4.18 -0.14
C ALA A 260 8.57 5.45 -1.02
N GLN A 261 7.85 5.53 -2.15
CA GLN A 261 7.82 6.72 -3.00
C GLN A 261 7.17 7.91 -2.29
N THR A 262 5.99 7.70 -1.68
CA THR A 262 5.29 8.74 -0.91
C THR A 262 6.11 9.23 0.27
N ALA A 263 6.74 8.32 1.01
CA ALA A 263 7.60 8.62 2.14
C ALA A 263 8.82 9.45 1.73
N ARG A 264 9.44 9.12 0.58
CA ARG A 264 10.53 9.92 0.01
C ARG A 264 10.06 11.33 -0.36
N ALA A 265 8.92 11.46 -1.04
CA ALA A 265 8.37 12.76 -1.41
C ALA A 265 8.03 13.61 -0.18
N LEU A 266 7.48 13.00 0.87
CA LEU A 266 7.18 13.65 2.14
C LEU A 266 8.45 14.10 2.85
N ALA A 267 9.49 13.25 2.92
CA ALA A 267 10.78 13.60 3.51
C ALA A 267 11.43 14.79 2.78
N GLU A 268 11.43 14.80 1.44
CA GLU A 268 11.92 15.95 0.67
C GLU A 268 11.11 17.23 0.94
N ARG A 269 9.77 17.12 1.05
CA ARG A 269 8.94 18.28 1.44
C ARG A 269 9.36 18.84 2.82
N LEU A 270 9.53 17.97 3.82
CA LEU A 270 9.98 18.36 5.17
C LEU A 270 11.38 18.98 5.17
N ARG A 271 12.26 18.51 4.28
CA ARG A 271 13.61 19.06 4.11
C ARG A 271 13.59 20.51 3.62
N PHE A 272 12.71 20.82 2.67
CA PHE A 272 12.60 22.17 2.08
C PHE A 272 11.65 23.12 2.84
N MET A 273 10.90 22.63 3.83
CA MET A 273 10.11 23.50 4.70
C MET A 273 11.01 24.42 5.52
N LEU A 274 10.76 25.73 5.36
CA LEU A 274 11.40 26.80 6.12
C LEU A 274 10.60 27.09 7.40
N PRO A 275 11.25 27.43 8.52
CA PRO A 275 10.55 27.83 9.74
C PRO A 275 9.76 29.12 9.50
N ALA A 276 8.50 29.16 9.94
CA ALA A 276 7.54 30.25 9.71
C ALA A 276 8.04 31.64 10.15
N GLY A 277 9.00 31.71 11.08
CA GLY A 277 9.59 32.96 11.57
C GLY A 277 10.69 33.57 10.67
N SER A 278 11.16 32.87 9.65
CA SER A 278 12.29 33.34 8.82
C SER A 278 11.92 34.45 7.81
N ALA A 279 10.63 34.68 7.55
CA ALA A 279 10.18 35.68 6.57
C ALA A 279 9.82 37.06 7.17
N SER A 280 9.62 37.19 8.50
CA SER A 280 9.10 38.43 9.11
C SER A 280 10.16 39.39 9.68
N GLY A 281 11.46 39.12 9.48
CA GLY A 281 12.54 39.88 10.13
C GLY A 281 13.13 41.08 9.37
N SER A 282 12.72 41.40 8.14
CA SER A 282 13.41 42.39 7.29
C SER A 282 12.59 43.67 7.02
N GLY A 283 11.96 44.24 8.05
CA GLY A 283 11.00 45.34 7.84
C GLY A 283 10.88 46.35 8.98
N THR A 284 11.96 46.70 9.67
CA THR A 284 12.02 47.93 10.50
C THR A 284 13.45 48.44 10.55
N LEU A 285 13.78 49.32 9.60
CA LEU A 285 14.80 50.37 9.72
C LEU A 285 14.08 51.72 9.68
#